data_AF-A0A399ZY16-F1
#
_entry.id   AF-A0A399ZY16-F1
#
_cell.length_a   1.000
_cell.length_b   1.000
_cell.length_c   1.000
_cell.angle_alpha   90.00
_cell.angle_beta   90.00
_cell.angle_gamma   90.00
#
_symmetry.space_group_name_H-M   'P 1'
#
loop_
_entity.id
_entity.type
_entity.pdbx_description
1 polymer ?
#
loop_
_entity_poly.entity_id
_entity_poly.type
_entity_poly.pdbx_seq_one_letter_code
_entity_poly.pdbx_strand_id
1 'polypeptide(L)'
;MNNSGFGNDLRHTLTNGTTIDYWARWISPNLPSTAQYEVQVYVPFWHDGNRSRTHAARYEISHQNGIDVVVVDQHDVSYSTWISLGRYNFTAGTNGHVLVHDAAYISGNHVDPSDFTNARTVIADAVRWRRVN
;
A
#
# COMPACT_ATOMS: atom_id res chain seq x y z
N MET A 1 13.39 -20.04 8.55
CA MET A 1 13.60 -18.59 8.71
C MET A 1 12.45 -17.92 7.96
N ASN A 2 11.58 -17.20 8.67
CA ASN A 2 10.47 -16.49 8.04
C ASN A 2 11.03 -15.20 7.44
N ASN A 3 11.48 -15.27 6.18
CA ASN A 3 11.79 -14.11 5.38
C ASN A 3 10.48 -13.49 4.90
N SER A 4 9.86 -12.72 5.78
CA SER A 4 8.63 -12.02 5.45
C SER A 4 8.98 -10.75 4.67
N GLY A 5 8.32 -10.60 3.53
CA GLY A 5 8.41 -9.43 2.66
C GLY A 5 9.37 -9.55 1.47
N PHE A 6 9.21 -8.68 0.48
CA PHE A 6 10.03 -8.67 -0.73
C PHE A 6 11.46 -8.21 -0.40
N GLY A 7 12.45 -9.07 -0.67
CA GLY A 7 13.84 -8.77 -0.33
C GLY A 7 14.19 -8.90 1.16
N ASN A 8 13.32 -9.56 1.94
CA ASN A 8 13.45 -9.77 3.39
C ASN A 8 13.35 -8.48 4.23
N ASP A 9 12.63 -7.46 3.73
CA ASP A 9 12.23 -6.29 4.51
C ASP A 9 10.70 -6.21 4.57
N LEU A 10 10.18 -5.85 5.73
CA LEU A 10 8.76 -5.63 5.97
C LEU A 10 8.61 -4.55 7.02
N ARG A 11 7.85 -3.49 6.69
CA ARG A 11 7.47 -2.45 7.64
C ARG A 11 5.99 -2.58 7.96
N HIS A 12 5.65 -2.24 9.19
CA HIS A 12 4.25 -2.19 9.61
C HIS A 12 4.05 -1.10 10.65
N THR A 13 2.82 -0.62 10.74
CA THR A 13 2.32 0.27 11.79
C THR A 13 0.91 -0.18 12.17
N LEU A 14 0.32 0.45 13.19
CA LEU A 14 -1.06 0.21 13.58
C LEU A 14 -1.98 1.27 12.96
N THR A 15 -3.22 0.89 12.66
CA THR A 15 -4.25 1.83 12.22
C THR A 15 -4.45 2.95 13.25
N ASN A 16 -4.56 4.19 12.80
CA ASN A 16 -4.74 5.40 13.61
C ASN A 16 -6.01 6.18 13.22
N GLY A 17 -7.12 5.44 13.07
CA GLY A 17 -8.39 6.05 12.67
C GLY A 17 -8.27 6.81 11.35
N THR A 18 -8.68 8.09 11.36
CA THR A 18 -8.60 8.99 10.20
C THR A 18 -7.38 9.92 10.23
N THR A 19 -6.50 9.78 11.23
CA THR A 19 -5.31 10.62 11.42
C THR A 19 -4.08 9.94 10.82
N ILE A 20 -3.26 10.71 10.11
CA ILE A 20 -1.99 10.23 9.56
C ILE A 20 -0.86 10.60 10.52
N ASP A 21 -0.23 9.61 11.15
CA ASP A 21 0.99 9.78 11.96
C ASP A 21 2.19 9.08 11.31
N TYR A 22 1.99 7.87 10.79
CA TYR A 22 3.00 7.06 10.12
C TYR A 22 2.65 6.75 8.67
N TRP A 23 3.66 6.77 7.82
CA TRP A 23 3.52 6.49 6.39
C TRP A 23 4.78 5.85 5.81
N ALA A 24 4.61 5.15 4.69
CA ALA A 24 5.67 4.68 3.82
C ALA A 24 5.44 5.21 2.41
N ARG A 25 6.52 5.63 1.74
CA ARG A 25 6.47 6.18 0.38
C ARG A 25 7.54 5.55 -0.50
N TRP A 26 7.13 5.08 -1.66
CA TRP A 26 7.99 4.58 -2.71
C TRP A 26 7.97 5.53 -3.89
N ILE A 27 9.14 6.06 -4.26
CA ILE A 27 9.29 6.86 -5.48
C ILE A 27 9.41 5.89 -6.66
N SER A 28 8.80 6.23 -7.79
CA SER A 28 8.93 5.43 -9.00
C SER A 28 10.40 5.28 -9.38
N PRO A 29 10.81 4.13 -9.95
CA PRO A 29 12.13 4.05 -10.57
C PRO A 29 12.21 5.08 -11.72
N ASN A 30 13.40 5.27 -12.28
CA ASN A 30 13.55 6.11 -13.46
C ASN A 30 12.78 5.49 -14.64
N LEU A 31 11.56 5.99 -14.88
CA LEU A 31 10.67 5.47 -15.92
C LEU A 31 11.22 5.90 -17.29
N PRO A 32 11.45 4.96 -18.22
CA PRO A 32 12.17 5.25 -19.47
C PRO A 32 11.38 6.11 -20.46
N SER A 33 10.06 6.23 -20.30
CA SER A 33 9.20 6.93 -21.24
C SER A 33 7.91 7.40 -20.58
N THR A 34 7.35 8.50 -21.06
CA THR A 34 5.98 8.89 -20.73
C THR A 34 5.01 7.88 -21.31
N ALA A 35 4.30 7.13 -20.46
CA ALA A 35 3.42 6.04 -20.87
C ALA A 35 2.46 5.65 -19.74
N GLN A 36 1.54 4.72 -20.03
CA GLN A 36 0.73 4.07 -19.01
C GLN A 36 1.55 2.97 -18.30
N TYR A 37 1.50 2.98 -16.97
CA TYR A 37 2.10 1.95 -16.11
C TYR A 37 1.02 1.38 -15.20
N GLU A 38 0.99 0.06 -15.06
CA GLU A 38 0.30 -0.62 -13.97
C GLU A 38 1.14 -0.51 -12.71
N VAL A 39 0.54 0.03 -11.65
CA VAL A 39 1.15 0.12 -10.33
C VAL A 39 0.69 -1.07 -9.52
N GLN A 40 1.63 -1.80 -8.93
CA GLN A 40 1.32 -2.96 -8.08
C GLN A 40 2.03 -2.82 -6.74
N VAL A 41 1.33 -3.19 -5.68
CA VAL A 41 1.89 -3.30 -4.33
C VAL A 41 2.03 -4.77 -3.96
N TYR A 42 3.12 -5.13 -3.28
CA TYR A 42 3.30 -6.45 -2.71
C TYR A 42 2.74 -6.46 -1.29
N VAL A 43 1.78 -7.34 -1.04
CA VAL A 43 1.26 -7.60 0.30
C VAL A 43 1.73 -8.99 0.72
N PRO A 44 2.68 -9.10 1.66
CA PRO A 44 3.15 -10.39 2.13
C PRO A 44 2.08 -11.08 2.99
N PHE A 45 2.07 -12.41 2.92
CA PHE A 45 1.43 -13.22 3.93
C PHE A 45 2.27 -13.16 5.21
N TRP A 46 1.85 -12.29 6.11
CA TRP A 46 2.51 -12.05 7.38
C TRP A 46 1.47 -11.83 8.47
N HIS A 47 1.79 -12.32 9.67
CA HIS A 47 0.97 -12.20 10.86
C HIS A 47 1.87 -11.76 12.01
N ASP A 48 1.48 -10.69 12.71
CA ASP A 48 2.27 -10.13 13.82
C ASP A 48 2.11 -10.93 15.13
N GLY A 49 1.25 -11.94 15.13
CA GLY A 49 0.95 -12.83 16.27
C GLY A 49 -0.23 -12.38 17.13
N ASN A 50 -0.58 -11.09 17.11
CA ASN A 50 -1.50 -10.49 18.09
C ASN A 50 -2.63 -9.65 17.48
N ARG A 51 -2.54 -9.29 16.20
CA ARG A 51 -3.51 -8.43 15.52
C ARG A 51 -3.76 -8.90 14.09
N SER A 52 -4.99 -8.69 13.65
CA SER A 52 -5.36 -8.83 12.25
C SER A 52 -4.83 -7.65 11.43
N ARG A 53 -4.58 -7.90 10.14
CA ARG A 53 -4.25 -6.84 9.18
C ARG A 53 -5.48 -5.97 8.87
N THR A 54 -5.23 -4.74 8.45
CA THR A 54 -6.26 -3.75 8.05
C THR A 54 -7.07 -4.24 6.85
N HIS A 55 -8.38 -3.94 6.85
CA HIS A 55 -9.21 -4.10 5.66
C HIS A 55 -9.14 -2.90 4.72
N ALA A 56 -8.55 -1.80 5.16
CA ALA A 56 -8.71 -0.49 4.55
C ALA A 56 -7.38 0.21 4.27
N ALA A 57 -6.32 -0.52 3.88
CA ALA A 57 -5.04 0.11 3.57
C ALA A 57 -5.21 1.08 2.40
N ARG A 58 -5.01 2.38 2.66
CA ARG A 58 -5.17 3.44 1.68
C ARG A 58 -3.86 3.73 0.99
N TYR A 59 -3.81 3.45 -0.30
CA TYR A 59 -2.70 3.79 -1.17
C TYR A 59 -3.02 5.06 -1.96
N GLU A 60 -2.17 6.06 -1.82
CA GLU A 60 -2.17 7.26 -2.66
C GLU A 60 -1.18 7.07 -3.80
N ILE A 61 -1.64 7.19 -5.03
CA ILE A 61 -0.84 7.03 -6.24
C ILE A 61 -0.72 8.40 -6.90
N SER A 62 0.46 9.00 -6.84
CA SER A 62 0.76 10.23 -7.56
C SER A 62 1.27 9.89 -8.96
N HIS A 63 0.57 10.37 -9.97
CA HIS A 63 0.86 10.14 -11.39
C HIS A 63 0.67 11.45 -12.19
N GLN A 64 0.78 11.39 -13.51
CA GLN A 64 0.77 12.59 -14.38
C GLN A 64 -0.50 13.44 -14.26
N ASN A 65 -1.64 12.83 -13.94
CA ASN A 65 -2.95 13.49 -13.93
C ASN A 65 -3.39 13.94 -12.54
N GLY A 66 -2.59 13.69 -11.49
CA GLY A 66 -2.95 13.98 -10.11
C GLY A 66 -2.65 12.81 -9.17
N ILE A 67 -3.45 12.73 -8.10
CA ILE A 67 -3.37 11.67 -7.10
C ILE A 67 -4.69 10.91 -7.10
N ASP A 68 -4.62 9.60 -7.23
CA ASP A 68 -5.73 8.68 -7.02
C ASP A 68 -5.54 7.91 -5.70
N VAL A 69 -6.65 7.58 -5.03
CA VAL A 69 -6.64 6.78 -3.79
C VAL A 69 -7.26 5.43 -4.06
N VAL A 70 -6.56 4.36 -3.69
CA VAL A 70 -7.05 2.98 -3.78
C VAL A 70 -7.02 2.33 -2.41
N VAL A 71 -8.15 1.73 -2.04
CA VAL A 71 -8.30 0.99 -0.79
C VAL A 71 -8.05 -0.49 -1.06
N VAL A 72 -7.15 -1.09 -0.31
CA VAL A 72 -6.79 -2.50 -0.41
C VAL A 72 -7.08 -3.20 0.91
N ASP A 73 -7.82 -4.31 0.83
CA ASP A 73 -7.98 -5.23 1.94
C ASP A 73 -6.70 -6.06 2.10
N GLN A 74 -5.96 -5.83 3.18
CA GLN A 74 -4.77 -6.62 3.54
C GLN A 74 -5.11 -7.80 4.44
N HIS A 75 -6.32 -7.85 5.03
CA HIS A 75 -6.77 -8.91 5.90
C HIS A 75 -6.88 -10.24 5.16
N ASP A 76 -7.55 -10.22 4.00
CA ASP A 76 -7.94 -11.43 3.25
C ASP A 76 -6.84 -11.99 2.34
N VAL A 77 -5.62 -11.46 2.41
CA VAL A 77 -4.48 -11.95 1.62
C VAL A 77 -3.97 -13.28 2.17
N SER A 78 -4.37 -14.40 1.55
CA SER A 78 -4.05 -15.78 2.00
C SER A 78 -2.65 -16.26 1.63
N TYR A 79 -1.98 -15.60 0.69
CA TYR A 79 -0.59 -15.84 0.30
C TYR A 79 0.05 -14.53 -0.18
N SER A 80 1.38 -14.41 -0.07
CA SER A 80 2.07 -13.19 -0.50
C SER A 80 1.83 -12.93 -1.98
N THR A 81 1.35 -11.74 -2.33
CA THR A 81 0.90 -11.47 -3.71
C THR A 81 1.12 -10.02 -4.12
N TRP A 82 1.20 -9.80 -5.43
CA TRP A 82 1.19 -8.47 -6.03
C TRP A 82 -0.26 -8.10 -6.36
N ILE A 83 -0.75 -7.04 -5.74
CA ILE A 83 -2.09 -6.48 -5.95
C ILE A 83 -1.97 -5.28 -6.88
N SER A 84 -2.81 -5.22 -7.91
CA SER A 84 -2.90 -4.06 -8.79
C SER A 84 -3.56 -2.90 -8.07
N LEU A 85 -2.89 -1.75 -8.02
CA LEU A 85 -3.48 -0.48 -7.62
C LEU A 85 -4.13 0.22 -8.81
N GLY A 86 -4.02 -0.31 -10.03
CA GLY A 86 -4.58 0.30 -11.23
C GLY A 86 -3.52 0.71 -12.24
N ARG A 87 -3.98 1.40 -13.29
CA ARG A 87 -3.15 1.81 -14.44
C ARG A 87 -3.23 3.32 -14.60
N TYR A 88 -2.07 3.97 -14.61
CA TYR A 88 -1.98 5.42 -14.62
C TYR A 88 -0.94 5.90 -15.62
N ASN A 89 -1.14 7.09 -16.17
CA ASN A 89 -0.14 7.73 -17.02
C ASN A 89 0.94 8.35 -16.15
N PHE A 90 2.20 8.05 -16.44
CA PHE A 90 3.36 8.67 -15.80
C PHE A 90 4.22 9.37 -16.84
N THR A 91 4.86 10.47 -16.45
CA THR A 91 5.95 11.06 -17.21
C THR A 91 7.22 10.22 -17.05
N ALA A 92 8.10 10.23 -18.05
CA ALA A 92 9.46 9.71 -17.88
C ALA A 92 10.16 10.34 -16.65
N GLY A 93 11.09 9.62 -16.03
CA GLY A 93 11.79 10.06 -14.82
C GLY A 93 11.22 9.46 -13.52
N THR A 94 11.43 10.17 -12.41
CA THR A 94 11.15 9.69 -11.03
C THR A 94 10.07 10.52 -10.33
N ASN A 95 9.14 11.10 -11.10
CA ASN A 95 8.13 12.02 -10.55
C ASN A 95 6.94 11.30 -9.90
N GLY A 96 6.75 10.02 -10.21
CA GLY A 96 5.68 9.21 -9.64
C GLY A 96 6.01 8.75 -8.23
N HIS A 97 4.99 8.54 -7.40
CA HIS A 97 5.17 7.85 -6.13
C HIS A 97 3.89 7.14 -5.68
N VAL A 98 4.06 6.15 -4.81
CA VAL A 98 2.98 5.53 -4.04
C VAL A 98 3.23 5.80 -2.57
N LEU A 99 2.19 6.16 -1.82
CA LEU A 99 2.22 6.33 -0.38
C LEU A 99 1.15 5.45 0.27
N VAL A 100 1.47 4.84 1.41
CA VAL A 100 0.50 4.20 2.31
C VAL A 100 0.68 4.79 3.70
N HIS A 101 -0.41 4.95 4.44
CA HIS A 101 -0.40 5.57 5.77
C HIS A 101 -1.29 4.81 6.76
N ASP A 102 -1.15 5.13 8.04
CA ASP A 102 -1.91 4.54 9.15
C ASP A 102 -3.35 5.07 9.31
N ALA A 103 -3.75 6.14 8.61
CA ALA A 103 -5.16 6.57 8.55
C ALA A 103 -6.04 5.62 7.72
N ALA A 104 -6.11 4.35 8.12
CA ALA A 104 -6.79 3.24 7.46
C ALA A 104 -8.10 2.88 8.17
N TYR A 105 -8.89 3.89 8.53
CA TYR A 105 -10.29 3.73 8.97
C TYR A 105 -11.22 4.46 8.01
N ILE A 106 -12.27 3.77 7.54
CA ILE A 106 -13.31 4.34 6.68
C ILE A 106 -14.66 4.15 7.38
N SER A 107 -15.22 5.25 7.87
CA SER A 107 -16.51 5.23 8.58
C SER A 107 -17.62 4.69 7.69
N GLY A 108 -18.42 3.76 8.22
CA GLY A 108 -19.64 3.27 7.58
C GLY A 108 -19.47 2.20 6.51
N ASN A 109 -18.24 1.87 6.10
CA ASN A 109 -18.02 0.85 5.06
C ASN A 109 -16.85 -0.10 5.30
N HIS A 110 -16.01 0.10 6.34
CA HIS A 110 -14.93 -0.84 6.70
C HIS A 110 -14.93 -1.08 8.23
N VAL A 111 -14.49 -2.28 8.63
CA VAL A 111 -14.64 -2.80 10.02
C VAL A 111 -13.45 -2.49 10.94
N ASP A 112 -12.51 -1.66 10.49
CA ASP A 112 -11.31 -1.39 11.26
C ASP A 112 -11.65 -0.50 12.49
N PRO A 113 -11.10 -0.77 13.67
CA PRO A 113 -11.36 0.07 14.83
C PRO A 113 -10.57 1.38 14.76
N SER A 114 -11.17 2.46 15.24
CA SER A 114 -10.55 3.79 15.31
C SER A 114 -9.70 3.99 16.58
N ASP A 115 -9.66 3.01 17.48
CA ASP A 115 -8.88 3.04 18.72
C ASP A 115 -7.60 2.19 18.62
N PHE A 116 -6.55 2.62 19.33
CA PHE A 116 -5.26 1.92 19.34
C PHE A 116 -5.28 0.55 20.03
N THR A 117 -6.27 0.29 20.91
CA THR A 117 -6.36 -0.95 21.67
C THR A 117 -6.76 -2.12 20.77
N ASN A 118 -7.67 -1.87 19.85
CA ASN A 118 -8.18 -2.83 18.88
C ASN A 118 -7.58 -2.65 17.49
N ALA A 119 -6.71 -1.64 17.30
CA ALA A 119 -6.10 -1.28 16.03
C ALA A 119 -5.56 -2.50 15.27
N ARG A 120 -5.71 -2.43 13.95
CA ARG A 120 -5.22 -3.45 13.01
C ARG A 120 -3.87 -3.06 12.45
N THR A 121 -3.21 -4.01 11.82
CA THR A 121 -1.86 -3.80 11.30
C THR A 121 -1.90 -3.36 9.84
N VAL A 122 -1.29 -2.20 9.53
CA VAL A 122 -1.06 -1.71 8.17
C VAL A 122 0.33 -2.15 7.75
N ILE A 123 0.41 -2.89 6.64
CA ILE A 123 1.66 -3.43 6.12
C ILE A 123 2.17 -2.59 4.94
N ALA A 124 3.48 -2.35 4.93
CA ALA A 124 4.22 -1.66 3.88
C ALA A 124 5.47 -2.48 3.51
N ASP A 125 5.63 -2.79 2.23
CA ASP A 125 6.74 -3.63 1.75
C ASP A 125 7.30 -3.08 0.43
N ALA A 126 6.75 -3.51 -0.71
CA ALA A 126 7.28 -3.16 -2.02
C ALA A 126 6.21 -2.69 -2.99
N VAL A 127 6.62 -1.82 -3.92
CA VAL A 127 5.81 -1.31 -5.03
C VAL A 127 6.59 -1.49 -6.33
N ARG A 128 5.89 -1.82 -7.42
CA ARG A 128 6.48 -1.86 -8.76
C ARG A 128 5.58 -1.16 -9.78
N TRP A 129 6.23 -0.59 -10.78
CA TRP A 129 5.61 0.02 -11.95
C TRP A 129 5.90 -0.87 -13.16
N ARG A 130 4.85 -1.40 -13.79
CA ARG A 130 4.97 -2.24 -14.98
C ARG A 130 4.41 -1.49 -16.17
N ARG A 131 5.22 -1.30 -17.21
CA ARG A 131 4.75 -0.65 -18.45
C ARG A 131 3.60 -1.48 -19.04
N VAL A 132 2.52 -0.80 -19.42
CA VAL A 132 1.43 -1.42 -20.19
C VAL A 132 1.83 -1.35 -21.67
N ASN A 133 1.72 -2.48 -22.36
CA ASN A 133 2.00 -2.59 -23.80
C ASN A 133 0.84 -2.05 -24.63
#